data_AF-A0A0D0QIG8-F1
#
_entry.id   AF-A0A0D0QIG8-F1
#
_cell.length_a   1.000
_cell.length_b   1.000
_cell.length_c   1.000
_cell.angle_alpha   90.00
_cell.angle_beta   90.00
_cell.angle_gamma   90.00
#
_symmetry.space_group_name_H-M   'P 1'
#
loop_
_entity.id
_entity.type
_entity.pdbx_description
1 polymer ?
#
loop_
_entity_poly.entity_id
_entity_poly.type
_entity_poly.pdbx_seq_one_letter_code
_entity_poly.pdbx_strand_id
1 'polypeptide(L)' 'MVALAKRTSVPQIFVGDTHVGGFDDMMAMQRAGKFEPLLEGAQ' A
#
# COMPACT_ATOMS: atom_id res chain seq x y z
N MET A 1 -17.71 -6.08 9.46
CA MET A 1 -16.60 -5.63 8.59
C MET A 1 -15.63 -4.76 9.38
N VAL A 2 -14.97 -5.36 10.39
CA VAL A 2 -13.90 -4.77 11.24
C VAL A 2 -12.99 -5.90 11.74
N ALA A 3 -13.48 -7.15 11.76
CA ALA A 3 -12.77 -8.31 12.32
C ALA A 3 -11.66 -8.94 11.45
N LEU A 4 -11.30 -8.38 10.28
CA LEU A 4 -10.21 -8.93 9.43
C LEU A 4 -9.07 -7.94 9.13
N ALA A 5 -9.13 -6.70 9.63
CA ALA A 5 -8.07 -5.72 9.40
C ALA A 5 -7.29 -5.50 10.71
N LYS A 6 -6.01 -5.92 10.74
CA LYS A 6 -5.08 -5.63 11.86
C LYS A 6 -4.73 -4.14 11.99
N ARG A 7 -5.35 -3.25 11.21
CA ARG A 7 -5.42 -1.79 11.46
C ARG A 7 -6.84 -1.28 11.17
N THR A 8 -7.34 -0.39 12.02
CA THR A 8 -8.64 0.30 11.90
C THR A 8 -8.54 1.66 11.20
N SER A 9 -7.34 2.08 10.80
CA SER A 9 -7.07 3.39 10.20
C SER A 9 -7.13 3.32 8.67
N VAL A 10 -7.99 4.13 8.08
CA VAL A 10 -7.96 4.48 6.65
C VAL A 10 -6.88 5.55 6.40
N PRO A 11 -6.30 5.65 5.19
CA PRO A 11 -6.56 4.84 3.98
C PRO A 11 -5.85 3.47 4.00
N GLN A 12 -6.43 2.49 3.31
CA GLN A 12 -5.76 1.25 2.93
C GLN A 12 -5.49 1.30 1.43
N ILE A 13 -4.22 1.21 1.05
CA ILE A 13 -3.71 1.45 -0.29
C ILE A 13 -3.31 0.11 -0.90
N PHE A 14 -3.73 -0.10 -2.15
CA PHE A 14 -3.44 -1.29 -2.94
C PHE A 14 -2.94 -0.85 -4.32
N VAL A 15 -2.01 -1.61 -4.88
CA VAL A 15 -1.50 -1.44 -6.24
C VAL A 15 -1.65 -2.78 -6.96
N GLY A 16 -2.58 -2.84 -7.92
CA GLY A 16 -3.07 -4.11 -8.47
C GLY A 16 -3.60 -5.01 -7.35
N ASP A 17 -3.08 -6.24 -7.29
CA ASP A 17 -3.40 -7.21 -6.23
C ASP A 17 -2.52 -7.06 -4.97
N THR A 18 -1.56 -6.14 -4.96
CA THR A 18 -0.62 -5.98 -3.83
C THR A 18 -1.16 -4.98 -2.80
N HIS A 19 -1.27 -5.42 -1.53
CA HIS A 19 -1.56 -4.53 -0.41
C HIS A 19 -0.31 -3.74 0.00
N VAL A 20 -0.36 -2.43 -0.17
CA VAL A 20 0.73 -1.50 0.20
C VAL A 20 0.65 -1.12 1.68
N GLY A 21 -0.54 -1.04 2.25
CA GLY A 21 -0.75 -0.62 3.65
C GLY A 21 -1.37 0.76 3.74
N GLY A 22 -0.92 1.57 4.69
CA GLY A 22 -1.42 2.94 4.89
C GLY A 22 -0.73 3.99 4.00
N PHE A 23 -1.12 5.25 4.20
CA PHE A 23 -0.45 6.38 3.57
C PHE A 23 1.05 6.45 3.90
N ASP A 24 1.41 6.23 5.17
CA ASP A 24 2.82 6.23 5.60
C ASP A 24 3.62 5.11 4.95
N ASP A 25 3.03 3.91 4.81
CA ASP A 25 3.67 2.76 4.17
C ASP A 25 3.93 3.04 2.68
N MET A 26 2.94 3.61 1.98
CA MET A 26 3.11 4.06 0.59
C MET A 26 4.22 5.10 0.47
N MET A 27 4.21 6.13 1.32
CA MET A 27 5.22 7.19 1.31
C MET A 27 6.61 6.67 1.67
N ALA A 28 6.72 5.72 2.58
CA ALA A 28 7.98 5.05 2.90
C ALA A 28 8.53 4.27 1.71
N MET A 29 7.67 3.54 0.98
CA MET A 29 8.07 2.84 -0.25
C MET A 29 8.48 3.80 -1.36
N GLN A 30 7.80 4.94 -1.50
CA GLN A 30 8.15 5.97 -2.48
C GLN A 30 9.50 6.61 -2.17
N ARG A 31 9.75 6.96 -0.89
CA ARG A 31 11.07 7.45 -0.44
C ARG A 31 12.18 6.42 -0.63
N ALA A 32 11.86 5.13 -0.50
CA ALA A 32 12.80 4.04 -0.75
C ALA A 32 12.99 3.72 -2.25
N GLY A 33 12.28 4.41 -3.16
CA GLY A 33 12.32 4.14 -4.61
C GLY A 33 11.70 2.81 -5.03
N LYS A 34 10.94 2.16 -4.14
CA LYS A 34 10.30 0.84 -4.38
C LYS A 34 8.86 0.93 -4.85
N PHE A 35 8.27 2.12 -4.82
CA PHE A 35 6.88 2.34 -5.21
C PHE A 35 6.71 2.43 -6.73
N GLU A 36 7.61 3.11 -7.44
CA GLU A 36 7.55 3.22 -8.91
C GLU A 36 7.61 1.84 -9.61
N PRO A 37 8.52 0.90 -9.24
CA PRO A 37 8.52 -0.43 -9.84
C PRO A 37 7.25 -1.24 -9.54
N LEU A 38 6.60 -0.97 -8.40
CA LEU A 38 5.34 -1.61 -8.04
C LEU A 38 4.18 -1.11 -8.91
N LEU A 39 4.18 0.17 -9.27
CA LEU A 39 3.22 0.76 -10.21
C LEU A 39 3.46 0.28 -11.64
N GLU A 40 4.72 0.17 -12.07
CA GLU A 40 5.08 -0.32 -13.41
C GLU A 40 4.78 -1.82 -13.59
N GLY A 41 4.94 -2.60 -12.52
CA GLY A 41 4.61 -4.03 -12.49
C GLY A 41 3.12 -4.35 -12.31
N ALA A 42 2.29 -3.33 -12.02
CA ALA A 42 0.84 -3.47 -11.96
C ALA A 42 0.25 -3.35 -13.38
N GLN A 43 0.40 -4.40 -14.18
CA GLN A 43 -0.32 -4.59 -15.44
C GLN A 43 -1.58 -5.44 -15.23
#